data_AF-A0A8T4CHQ8-F1
#
_entry.id   AF-A0A8T4CHQ8-F1
#
_cell.length_a   1.000
_cell.length_b   1.000
_cell.length_c   1.000
_cell.angle_alpha   90.00
_cell.angle_beta   90.00
_cell.angle_gamma   90.00
#
_symmetry.space_group_name_H-M   'P 1'
#
loop_
_entity.id
_entity.type
_entity.pdbx_description
1 polymer ?
#
loop_
_entity_poly.entity_id
_entity_poly.type
_entity_poly.pdbx_seq_one_letter_code
_entity_poly.pdbx_strand_id
1 'polypeptide(L)'
;MATLFRSLADLLEKIEATKKRLEIIDMAADFLRRLDAEEVEPAISMILGRAFPKWSQKTLDVSWATLSGILQRITGVDWEVFREAFTGTGDVGAAVKAVFEKTNVKRQALLLEKTLTITEVRHVLESIAGTAGSGSREKKERLMTVLLSQASPVEAKYLVKIFVGEMRTGLYEGLIEQAVAKAFDVPLATVQKASMVMGDIGEVAAIAKTEGKAHLSQIGFQVFRPVKLMLAQVASDVDEALAEHGGRTAFEYKYDGARVQIHKQGGEVRVFSRRLTNVTQSLPEVVEAVKTNVEADETIVEGE
;
A
#
# COMPACT_ATOMS: atom_id res chain seq x y z
N MET A 1 -11.93 5.41 -20.63
CA MET A 1 -11.14 4.31 -21.26
C MET A 1 -10.16 3.91 -20.18
N ALA A 2 -10.13 2.64 -19.80
CA ALA A 2 -9.32 2.21 -18.67
C ALA A 2 -7.85 2.61 -18.86
N THR A 3 -7.26 3.19 -17.82
CA THR A 3 -5.88 3.67 -17.82
C THR A 3 -4.93 2.49 -17.85
N LEU A 4 -3.99 2.52 -18.80
CA LEU A 4 -2.96 1.49 -18.92
C LEU A 4 -2.03 1.51 -17.70
N PHE A 5 -1.68 0.33 -17.20
CA PHE A 5 -0.67 0.16 -16.14
C PHE A 5 0.69 0.70 -16.58
N ARG A 6 1.01 0.62 -17.88
CA ARG A 6 2.15 1.31 -18.49
C ARG A 6 2.23 2.80 -18.14
N SER A 7 1.10 3.50 -18.08
CA SER A 7 1.08 4.94 -17.75
C SER A 7 1.51 5.20 -16.30
N LEU A 8 1.14 4.31 -15.37
CA LEU A 8 1.60 4.34 -13.98
C LEU A 8 3.10 4.02 -13.92
N ALA A 9 3.54 2.99 -14.64
CA ALA A 9 4.93 2.59 -14.71
C ALA A 9 5.85 3.71 -15.23
N ASP A 10 5.44 4.41 -16.30
CA ASP A 10 6.18 5.53 -16.87
C ASP A 10 6.16 6.77 -15.95
N LEU A 11 5.08 7.01 -15.19
CA LEU A 11 5.06 8.04 -14.15
C LEU A 11 6.13 7.77 -13.09
N LEU A 12 6.23 6.52 -12.63
CA LEU A 12 7.20 6.15 -11.60
C LEU A 12 8.65 6.24 -12.09
N GLU A 13 8.94 5.91 -13.36
CA GLU A 13 10.28 6.13 -13.95
C GLU A 13 10.65 7.62 -13.92
N LYS A 14 9.71 8.50 -14.29
CA LYS A 14 9.92 9.95 -14.26
C LYS A 14 10.13 10.47 -12.85
N ILE A 15 9.39 9.94 -11.87
CA ILE A 15 9.52 10.33 -10.47
C ILE A 15 10.87 9.87 -9.89
N GLU A 16 11.29 8.63 -10.16
CA GLU A 16 12.62 8.13 -9.77
C GLU A 16 13.77 8.98 -10.35
N ALA A 17 13.58 9.53 -11.56
CA ALA A 17 14.58 10.35 -12.23
C ALA A 17 14.64 11.80 -11.72
N THR A 18 13.63 12.30 -10.99
CA THR A 18 13.62 13.67 -10.46
C THR A 18 13.92 13.72 -8.97
N LYS A 19 14.67 14.74 -8.55
CA LYS A 19 14.93 15.05 -7.14
C LYS A 19 14.07 16.20 -6.62
N LYS A 20 13.29 16.82 -7.49
CA LYS A 20 12.53 18.04 -7.17
C LYS A 20 11.16 17.67 -6.64
N ARG A 21 11.00 17.82 -5.32
CA ARG A 21 9.76 17.49 -4.59
C ARG A 21 8.49 18.09 -5.22
N LEU A 22 8.52 19.36 -5.63
CA LEU A 22 7.35 20.02 -6.24
C LEU A 22 6.98 19.40 -7.59
N GLU A 23 7.96 19.08 -8.43
CA GLU A 23 7.70 18.41 -9.72
C GLU A 23 7.12 17.00 -9.51
N ILE A 24 7.57 16.27 -8.48
CA ILE A 24 7.00 14.96 -8.11
C ILE A 24 5.52 15.09 -7.74
N ILE A 25 5.18 16.06 -6.89
CA ILE A 25 3.81 16.32 -6.45
C ILE A 25 2.94 16.68 -7.67
N ASP A 26 3.46 17.48 -8.58
CA ASP A 26 2.73 17.94 -9.76
C ASP A 26 2.46 16.79 -10.73
N MET A 27 3.47 15.99 -11.05
CA MET A 27 3.31 14.80 -11.89
C MET A 27 2.31 13.80 -11.30
N ALA A 28 2.37 13.57 -9.98
CA ALA A 28 1.43 12.70 -9.29
C ALA A 28 0.01 13.29 -9.33
N ALA A 29 -0.17 14.58 -9.05
CA ALA A 29 -1.47 15.24 -9.10
C ALA A 29 -2.09 15.18 -10.50
N ASP A 30 -1.31 15.49 -11.54
CA ASP A 30 -1.74 15.43 -12.94
C ASP A 30 -2.13 14.02 -13.38
N PHE A 31 -1.46 12.99 -12.84
CA PHE A 31 -1.86 11.61 -13.06
C PHE A 31 -3.19 11.29 -12.37
N LEU A 32 -3.34 11.61 -11.09
CA LEU A 32 -4.57 11.34 -10.32
C LEU A 32 -5.82 12.03 -10.90
N ARG A 33 -5.68 13.23 -11.46
CA ARG A 33 -6.81 13.93 -12.13
C ARG A 33 -7.37 13.13 -13.30
N ARG A 34 -6.51 12.44 -14.05
CA ARG A 34 -6.86 11.73 -15.30
C ARG A 34 -7.46 10.34 -15.08
N LEU A 35 -7.22 9.73 -13.92
CA LEU A 35 -7.76 8.41 -13.59
C LEU A 35 -9.29 8.43 -13.52
N ASP A 36 -9.95 7.29 -13.74
CA ASP A 36 -11.34 7.11 -13.33
C ASP A 36 -11.42 6.83 -11.81
N ALA A 37 -12.57 7.05 -11.18
CA ALA A 37 -12.70 6.96 -9.71
C ALA A 37 -12.30 5.58 -9.13
N GLU A 38 -12.68 4.51 -9.83
CA GLU A 38 -12.33 3.13 -9.49
C GLU A 38 -10.84 2.81 -9.64
N GLU A 39 -10.07 3.64 -10.36
CA GLU A 39 -8.64 3.44 -10.59
C GLU A 39 -7.77 4.16 -9.56
N VAL A 40 -8.32 5.17 -8.86
CA VAL A 40 -7.57 6.05 -7.95
C VAL A 40 -6.93 5.28 -6.80
N GLU A 41 -7.73 4.51 -6.06
CA GLU A 41 -7.21 3.72 -4.94
C GLU A 41 -6.21 2.66 -5.43
N PRO A 42 -6.51 1.82 -6.44
CA PRO A 42 -5.54 0.89 -7.00
C PRO A 42 -4.23 1.52 -7.40
N ALA A 43 -4.28 2.65 -8.11
CA ALA A 43 -3.10 3.36 -8.55
C ALA A 43 -2.26 3.86 -7.36
N ILE A 44 -2.88 4.48 -6.35
CA ILE A 44 -2.16 4.99 -5.17
C ILE A 44 -1.53 3.85 -4.37
N SER A 45 -2.25 2.76 -4.17
CA SER A 45 -1.71 1.57 -3.51
C SER A 45 -0.48 1.05 -4.25
N MET A 46 -0.53 0.92 -5.57
CA MET A 46 0.58 0.46 -6.40
C MET A 46 1.75 1.45 -6.41
N ILE A 47 1.49 2.76 -6.48
CA ILE A 47 2.51 3.82 -6.40
C ILE A 47 3.27 3.74 -5.07
N LEU A 48 2.57 3.44 -3.97
CA LEU A 48 3.14 3.24 -2.65
C LEU A 48 3.74 1.83 -2.44
N GLY A 49 3.72 0.97 -3.47
CA GLY A 49 4.33 -0.35 -3.42
C GLY A 49 3.49 -1.45 -2.81
N ARG A 50 2.18 -1.26 -2.77
CA ARG A 50 1.26 -2.14 -2.08
C ARG A 50 0.27 -2.73 -3.07
N ALA A 51 -0.01 -4.02 -2.91
CA ALA A 51 -1.04 -4.68 -3.70
C ALA A 51 -2.46 -4.27 -3.31
N PHE A 52 -2.67 -3.78 -2.08
CA PHE A 52 -3.97 -3.46 -1.49
C PHE A 52 -3.89 -2.21 -0.58
N PRO A 53 -5.02 -1.60 -0.21
CA PRO A 53 -5.06 -0.57 0.82
C PRO A 53 -4.42 -1.03 2.14
N LYS A 54 -3.89 -0.10 2.92
CA LYS A 54 -3.19 -0.39 4.19
C LYS A 54 -4.04 -1.16 5.21
N TRP A 55 -5.31 -0.83 5.28
CA TRP A 55 -6.26 -1.43 6.21
C TRP A 55 -6.68 -2.85 5.78
N SER A 56 -6.47 -3.20 4.50
CA SER A 56 -6.83 -4.50 3.94
C SER A 56 -5.95 -5.59 4.56
N GLN A 57 -6.58 -6.68 4.97
CA GLN A 57 -5.89 -7.86 5.50
C GLN A 57 -5.46 -8.84 4.40
N LYS A 58 -5.71 -8.51 3.13
CA LYS A 58 -5.30 -9.34 2.00
C LYS A 58 -3.77 -9.31 1.87
N THR A 59 -3.16 -10.48 1.77
CA THR A 59 -1.74 -10.65 1.45
C THR A 59 -1.60 -11.49 0.18
N LEU A 60 -0.51 -11.29 -0.56
CA LEU A 60 -0.22 -12.13 -1.73
C LEU A 60 0.37 -13.48 -1.31
N ASP A 61 1.09 -13.52 -0.17
CA ASP A 61 1.87 -14.66 0.33
C ASP A 61 2.78 -15.26 -0.73
N VAL A 62 3.52 -14.40 -1.42
CA VAL A 62 4.45 -14.78 -2.48
C VAL A 62 5.86 -14.59 -1.96
N SER A 63 6.61 -15.68 -1.88
CA SER A 63 8.03 -15.62 -1.51
C SER A 63 8.90 -15.16 -2.69
N TRP A 64 10.06 -14.57 -2.39
CA TRP A 64 11.06 -14.25 -3.41
C TRP A 64 11.47 -15.49 -4.23
N ALA A 65 11.59 -16.66 -3.61
CA ALA A 65 11.93 -17.91 -4.30
C ALA A 65 10.87 -18.31 -5.33
N THR A 66 9.59 -18.09 -5.02
CA THR A 66 8.48 -18.30 -5.95
C THR A 66 8.59 -17.34 -7.13
N LEU A 67 8.81 -16.05 -6.85
CA LEU A 67 8.88 -15.01 -7.85
C LEU A 67 10.10 -15.18 -8.77
N SER A 68 11.28 -15.49 -8.23
CA SER A 68 12.50 -15.73 -9.01
C SER A 68 12.36 -16.94 -9.93
N GLY A 69 11.75 -18.03 -9.46
CA GLY A 69 11.46 -19.21 -10.29
C GLY A 69 10.47 -18.93 -11.42
N ILE A 70 9.52 -18.00 -11.24
CA ILE A 70 8.65 -17.53 -12.33
C ILE A 70 9.44 -16.69 -13.34
N LEU A 71 10.24 -15.75 -12.85
CA LEU A 71 11.04 -14.86 -13.69
C LEU A 71 12.03 -15.64 -14.57
N GLN A 72 12.72 -16.64 -14.01
CA GLN A 72 13.60 -17.55 -14.76
C GLN A 72 12.85 -18.31 -15.87
N ARG A 73 11.66 -18.84 -15.57
CA ARG A 73 10.84 -19.57 -16.56
C ARG A 73 10.38 -18.68 -17.72
N ILE A 74 9.96 -17.45 -17.42
CA ILE A 74 9.47 -16.51 -18.45
C ILE A 74 10.60 -16.01 -19.33
N THR A 75 11.72 -15.64 -18.72
CA THR A 75 12.84 -15.00 -19.42
C THR A 75 13.81 -16.01 -20.05
N GLY A 76 13.82 -17.24 -19.57
CA GLY A 76 14.71 -18.31 -20.04
C GLY A 76 16.19 -18.07 -19.69
N VAL A 77 16.52 -17.09 -18.85
CA VAL A 77 17.89 -16.83 -18.41
C VAL A 77 18.22 -17.51 -17.09
N ASP A 78 19.49 -17.90 -16.98
CA ASP A 78 20.05 -18.45 -15.76
C ASP A 78 20.09 -17.45 -14.61
N TRP A 79 20.13 -17.98 -13.40
CA TRP A 79 20.20 -17.20 -12.17
C TRP A 79 21.41 -16.25 -12.12
N GLU A 80 22.55 -16.64 -12.69
CA GLU A 80 23.75 -15.79 -12.72
C GLU A 80 23.51 -14.47 -13.45
N VAL A 81 22.70 -14.46 -14.51
CA VAL A 81 22.35 -13.23 -15.24
C VAL A 81 21.52 -12.30 -14.36
N PHE A 82 20.56 -12.84 -13.60
CA PHE A 82 19.80 -12.07 -12.61
C PHE A 82 20.69 -11.53 -11.50
N ARG A 83 21.63 -12.35 -11.00
CA ARG A 83 22.57 -11.96 -9.94
C ARG A 83 23.50 -10.84 -10.39
N GLU A 84 24.02 -10.92 -11.61
CA GLU A 84 24.85 -9.87 -12.21
C GLU A 84 24.04 -8.57 -12.39
N ALA A 85 22.83 -8.65 -12.94
CA ALA A 85 21.94 -7.51 -13.09
C ALA A 85 21.60 -6.87 -11.73
N PHE A 86 21.34 -7.67 -10.70
CA PHE A 86 21.10 -7.17 -9.35
C PHE A 86 22.34 -6.53 -8.73
N THR A 87 23.53 -7.13 -8.91
CA THR A 87 24.79 -6.55 -8.42
C THR A 87 25.07 -5.18 -9.05
N GLY A 88 24.78 -5.02 -10.35
CA GLY A 88 24.96 -3.74 -11.04
C GLY A 88 23.93 -2.67 -10.71
N THR A 89 22.71 -3.06 -10.31
CA THR A 89 21.60 -2.11 -10.08
C THR A 89 21.29 -1.85 -8.60
N GLY A 90 21.56 -2.81 -7.71
CA GLY A 90 21.20 -2.76 -6.29
C GLY A 90 19.68 -2.80 -6.01
N ASP A 91 18.85 -3.01 -7.04
CA ASP A 91 17.39 -2.95 -6.99
C ASP A 91 16.77 -4.10 -7.79
N VAL A 92 15.88 -4.86 -7.16
CA VAL A 92 15.29 -6.07 -7.75
C VAL A 92 14.45 -5.73 -8.98
N GLY A 93 13.66 -4.66 -8.93
CA GLY A 93 12.84 -4.25 -10.07
C GLY A 93 13.69 -3.80 -11.26
N ALA A 94 14.74 -3.02 -11.01
CA ALA A 94 15.66 -2.57 -12.06
C ALA A 94 16.43 -3.74 -12.69
N ALA A 95 16.85 -4.73 -11.89
CA ALA A 95 17.44 -5.96 -12.39
C ALA A 95 16.47 -6.72 -13.31
N VAL A 96 15.20 -6.85 -12.90
CA VAL A 96 14.15 -7.49 -13.71
C VAL A 96 13.94 -6.74 -15.03
N LYS A 97 13.86 -5.40 -15.01
CA LYS A 97 13.78 -4.58 -16.22
C LYS A 97 14.91 -4.90 -17.20
N ALA A 98 16.15 -4.86 -16.71
CA ALA A 98 17.34 -5.10 -17.51
C ALA A 98 17.35 -6.52 -18.12
N VAL A 99 16.89 -7.52 -17.37
CA VAL A 99 16.76 -8.88 -17.88
C VAL A 99 15.68 -8.96 -18.96
N PHE A 100 14.50 -8.36 -18.74
CA PHE A 100 13.40 -8.35 -19.70
C PHE A 100 13.78 -7.63 -21.01
N GLU A 101 14.54 -6.54 -20.93
CA GLU A 101 15.07 -5.83 -22.11
C GLU A 101 16.06 -6.70 -22.91
N LYS A 102 16.94 -7.43 -22.22
CA LYS A 102 17.92 -8.32 -22.87
C LYS A 102 17.31 -9.57 -23.49
N THR A 103 16.29 -10.13 -22.85
CA THR A 103 15.77 -11.45 -23.22
C THR A 103 14.80 -11.43 -24.39
N ASN A 104 14.43 -10.25 -24.89
CA ASN A 104 13.51 -10.08 -26.02
C ASN A 104 12.35 -11.08 -25.94
N VAL A 105 11.84 -11.28 -24.70
CA VAL A 105 10.94 -12.38 -24.29
C VAL A 105 9.94 -12.57 -25.40
N LYS A 106 10.11 -13.68 -26.12
CA LYS A 106 9.62 -13.93 -27.48
C LYS A 106 8.39 -13.09 -27.85
N ARG A 107 8.62 -11.97 -28.56
CA ARG A 107 7.63 -11.30 -29.44
C ARG A 107 7.04 -12.23 -30.51
N GLN A 108 7.54 -13.48 -30.61
CA GLN A 108 6.96 -14.52 -31.44
C GLN A 108 5.69 -15.07 -30.77
N ALA A 109 4.54 -14.57 -31.23
CA ALA A 109 3.19 -15.15 -31.14
C ALA A 109 2.10 -14.42 -30.29
N LEU A 110 2.14 -13.10 -30.14
CA LEU A 110 0.91 -12.33 -29.87
C LEU A 110 0.86 -11.10 -30.78
N LEU A 111 0.09 -11.21 -31.87
CA LEU A 111 -0.29 -10.12 -32.79
C LEU A 111 -1.15 -9.01 -32.11
N LEU A 112 -1.34 -9.11 -30.80
CA LEU A 112 -2.01 -8.15 -29.92
C LEU A 112 -1.21 -8.13 -28.61
N GLU A 113 -0.33 -7.14 -28.41
CA GLU A 113 0.14 -6.81 -27.06
C GLU A 113 -1.12 -6.50 -26.22
N LYS A 114 -1.56 -7.46 -25.38
CA LYS A 114 -2.68 -7.20 -24.49
C LYS A 114 -2.18 -6.20 -23.45
N THR A 115 -2.57 -4.95 -23.62
CA THR A 115 -2.17 -3.85 -22.74
C THR A 115 -2.81 -4.04 -21.38
N LEU A 116 -2.01 -4.18 -20.32
CA LEU A 116 -2.50 -4.28 -18.95
C LEU A 116 -3.08 -2.94 -18.52
N THR A 117 -4.27 -2.95 -17.94
CA THR A 117 -4.87 -1.79 -17.28
C THR A 117 -4.64 -1.82 -15.76
N ILE A 118 -4.74 -0.67 -15.09
CA ILE A 118 -4.58 -0.58 -13.62
C ILE A 118 -5.59 -1.50 -12.91
N THR A 119 -6.84 -1.53 -13.38
CA THR A 119 -7.91 -2.36 -12.81
C THR A 119 -7.69 -3.84 -13.07
N GLU A 120 -7.23 -4.24 -14.27
CA GLU A 120 -6.85 -5.63 -14.54
C GLU A 120 -5.71 -6.10 -13.62
N VAL A 121 -4.68 -5.29 -13.41
CA VAL A 121 -3.60 -5.61 -12.46
C VAL A 121 -4.17 -5.78 -11.06
N ARG A 122 -5.04 -4.87 -10.59
CA ARG A 122 -5.72 -4.99 -9.29
C ARG A 122 -6.51 -6.30 -9.19
N HIS A 123 -7.32 -6.65 -10.18
CA HIS A 123 -8.12 -7.88 -10.18
C HIS A 123 -7.26 -9.15 -10.14
N VAL A 124 -6.11 -9.15 -10.84
CA VAL A 124 -5.17 -10.28 -10.78
C VAL A 124 -4.55 -10.39 -9.39
N LEU A 125 -4.14 -9.27 -8.79
CA LEU A 125 -3.61 -9.26 -7.42
C LEU A 125 -4.67 -9.78 -6.42
N GLU A 126 -5.92 -9.35 -6.55
CA GLU A 126 -7.03 -9.86 -5.72
C GLU A 126 -7.28 -11.35 -5.92
N SER A 127 -7.19 -11.85 -7.16
CA SER A 127 -7.33 -13.28 -7.47
C SER A 127 -6.20 -14.10 -6.85
N ILE A 128 -4.97 -13.57 -6.82
CA ILE A 128 -3.82 -14.18 -6.14
C ILE A 128 -4.07 -14.24 -4.63
N ALA A 129 -4.47 -13.12 -4.01
CA ALA A 129 -4.73 -13.06 -2.57
C ALA A 129 -5.91 -13.95 -2.14
N GLY A 130 -6.96 -14.05 -2.96
CA GLY A 130 -8.13 -14.91 -2.69
C GLY A 130 -7.88 -16.40 -2.90
N THR A 131 -6.71 -16.81 -3.39
CA THR A 131 -6.39 -18.22 -3.65
C THR A 131 -5.81 -18.88 -2.40
N ALA A 132 -6.57 -19.80 -1.80
CA ALA A 132 -6.19 -20.57 -0.61
C ALA A 132 -6.47 -22.08 -0.77
N GLY A 133 -5.94 -22.91 0.13
CA GLY A 133 -6.15 -24.36 0.15
C GLY A 133 -5.18 -25.19 -0.70
N SER A 134 -5.52 -26.46 -0.92
CA SER A 134 -4.69 -27.38 -1.73
C SER A 134 -4.56 -26.89 -3.17
N GLY A 135 -3.35 -26.94 -3.73
CA GLY A 135 -3.06 -26.43 -5.08
C GLY A 135 -3.00 -24.89 -5.21
N SER A 136 -3.18 -24.15 -4.11
CA SER A 136 -3.15 -22.69 -4.11
C SER A 136 -1.84 -22.12 -4.64
N ARG A 137 -0.70 -22.68 -4.24
CA ARG A 137 0.63 -22.26 -4.71
C ARG A 137 0.74 -22.32 -6.23
N GLU A 138 0.37 -23.44 -6.84
CA GLU A 138 0.45 -23.61 -8.29
C GLU A 138 -0.46 -22.63 -9.02
N LYS A 139 -1.68 -22.41 -8.51
CA LYS A 139 -2.62 -21.44 -9.08
C LYS A 139 -2.09 -20.00 -8.96
N LYS A 140 -1.51 -19.61 -7.81
CA LYS A 140 -0.85 -18.30 -7.64
C LYS A 140 0.30 -18.14 -8.63
N GLU A 141 1.15 -19.15 -8.76
CA GLU A 141 2.27 -19.13 -9.72
C GLU A 141 1.79 -18.97 -11.17
N ARG A 142 0.71 -19.66 -11.58
CA ARG A 142 0.11 -19.52 -12.91
C ARG A 142 -0.41 -18.10 -13.16
N LEU A 143 -1.15 -17.53 -12.21
CA LEU A 143 -1.68 -16.15 -12.32
C LEU A 143 -0.55 -15.13 -12.47
N MET A 144 0.49 -15.24 -11.64
CA MET A 144 1.67 -14.39 -11.73
C MET A 144 2.43 -14.56 -13.04
N THR A 145 2.54 -15.80 -13.53
CA THR A 145 3.22 -16.11 -14.80
C THR A 145 2.50 -15.45 -15.98
N VAL A 146 1.16 -15.52 -16.01
CA VAL A 146 0.35 -14.86 -17.05
C VAL A 146 0.52 -13.35 -16.99
N LEU A 147 0.46 -12.76 -15.79
CA LEU A 147 0.59 -11.32 -15.61
C LEU A 147 1.97 -10.80 -16.05
N LEU A 148 3.05 -11.44 -15.60
CA LEU A 148 4.41 -11.03 -15.93
C LEU A 148 4.77 -11.29 -17.40
N SER A 149 4.20 -12.32 -18.03
CA SER A 149 4.41 -12.60 -19.45
C SER A 149 3.77 -11.55 -20.38
N GLN A 150 2.77 -10.82 -19.89
CA GLN A 150 2.09 -9.73 -20.64
C GLN A 150 2.74 -8.37 -20.41
N ALA A 151 3.62 -8.25 -19.42
CA ALA A 151 4.21 -6.98 -19.02
C ALA A 151 5.37 -6.56 -19.92
N SER A 152 5.39 -5.29 -20.33
CA SER A 152 6.60 -4.67 -20.88
C SER A 152 7.71 -4.61 -19.80
N PRO A 153 8.99 -4.40 -20.17
CA PRO A 153 10.08 -4.41 -19.18
C PRO A 153 9.91 -3.41 -18.02
N VAL A 154 9.35 -2.23 -18.30
CA VAL A 154 9.08 -1.21 -17.27
C VAL A 154 7.89 -1.63 -16.39
N GLU A 155 6.87 -2.28 -16.95
CA GLU A 155 5.76 -2.82 -16.15
C GLU A 155 6.23 -3.98 -15.27
N ALA A 156 7.08 -4.87 -15.79
CA ALA A 156 7.65 -5.98 -15.03
C ALA A 156 8.47 -5.49 -13.83
N LYS A 157 9.24 -4.40 -13.99
CA LYS A 157 9.93 -3.72 -12.87
C LYS A 157 8.99 -3.41 -11.73
N TYR A 158 7.90 -2.71 -12.01
CA TYR A 158 7.00 -2.23 -10.96
C TYR A 158 6.06 -3.31 -10.43
N LEU A 159 5.65 -4.28 -11.25
CA LEU A 159 4.94 -5.46 -10.77
C LEU A 159 5.76 -6.22 -9.74
N VAL A 160 7.04 -6.48 -10.01
CA VAL A 160 7.94 -7.15 -9.06
C VAL A 160 8.13 -6.32 -7.78
N LYS A 161 8.26 -5.00 -7.90
CA LYS A 161 8.34 -4.12 -6.72
C LYS A 161 7.06 -4.16 -5.86
N ILE A 162 5.88 -4.26 -6.48
CA ILE A 162 4.60 -4.43 -5.79
C ILE A 162 4.50 -5.82 -5.13
N PHE A 163 4.97 -6.89 -5.80
CA PHE A 163 5.00 -8.23 -5.22
C PHE A 163 5.90 -8.31 -3.99
N VAL A 164 7.06 -7.64 -4.02
CA VAL A 164 8.03 -7.62 -2.93
C VAL A 164 7.63 -6.62 -1.82
N GLY A 165 6.90 -5.56 -2.17
CA GLY A 165 6.54 -4.49 -1.23
C GLY A 165 7.58 -3.38 -1.11
N GLU A 166 8.52 -3.27 -2.06
CA GLU A 166 9.63 -2.30 -2.03
C GLU A 166 9.70 -1.48 -3.32
N MET A 167 9.22 -0.23 -3.29
CA MET A 167 9.25 0.65 -4.49
C MET A 167 10.53 1.43 -4.66
N ARG A 168 11.11 1.95 -3.57
CA ARG A 168 12.32 2.80 -3.59
C ARG A 168 12.23 4.02 -4.54
N THR A 169 11.02 4.53 -4.78
CA THR A 169 10.78 5.70 -5.65
C THR A 169 10.97 7.04 -4.95
N GLY A 170 11.11 7.04 -3.61
CA GLY A 170 11.09 8.26 -2.80
C GLY A 170 9.70 8.85 -2.57
N LEU A 171 8.65 8.29 -3.19
CA LEU A 171 7.26 8.60 -2.87
C LEU A 171 6.86 7.92 -1.57
N TYR A 172 6.27 8.72 -0.67
CA TYR A 172 5.67 8.25 0.57
C TYR A 172 4.29 8.91 0.75
N GLU A 173 3.50 8.40 1.70
CA GLU A 173 2.10 8.82 1.90
C GLU A 173 1.94 10.35 1.97
N GLY A 174 2.83 11.08 2.67
CA GLY A 174 2.74 12.53 2.79
C GLY A 174 3.00 13.34 1.51
N LEU A 175 3.69 12.78 0.50
CA LEU A 175 3.76 13.39 -0.84
C LEU A 175 2.49 13.09 -1.63
N ILE A 176 1.91 11.91 -1.46
CA ILE A 176 0.63 11.57 -2.08
C ILE A 176 -0.49 12.41 -1.49
N GLU A 177 -0.50 12.67 -0.17
CA GLU A 177 -1.47 13.59 0.47
C GLU A 177 -1.42 15.00 -0.17
N GLN A 178 -0.22 15.50 -0.47
CA GLN A 178 -0.04 16.77 -1.21
C GLN A 178 -0.52 16.68 -2.66
N ALA A 179 -0.23 15.58 -3.34
CA ALA A 179 -0.68 15.35 -4.71
C ALA A 179 -2.22 15.26 -4.78
N VAL A 180 -2.86 14.58 -3.82
CA VAL A 180 -4.33 14.45 -3.70
C VAL A 180 -4.97 15.81 -3.43
N ALA A 181 -4.42 16.57 -2.48
CA ALA A 181 -4.87 17.94 -2.19
C ALA A 181 -4.83 18.82 -3.44
N LYS A 182 -3.72 18.76 -4.21
CA LYS A 182 -3.54 19.51 -5.46
C LYS A 182 -4.37 18.96 -6.62
N ALA A 183 -4.63 17.66 -6.67
CA ALA A 183 -5.38 17.01 -7.76
C ALA A 183 -6.86 17.40 -7.71
N PHE A 184 -7.44 17.36 -6.51
CA PHE A 184 -8.88 17.47 -6.31
C PHE A 184 -9.31 18.78 -5.61
N ASP A 185 -8.40 19.75 -5.50
CA ASP A 185 -8.65 21.06 -4.89
C ASP A 185 -9.23 20.97 -3.46
N VAL A 186 -8.60 20.12 -2.65
CA VAL A 186 -8.96 19.91 -1.24
C VAL A 186 -7.83 20.44 -0.36
N PRO A 187 -8.13 21.18 0.73
CA PRO A 187 -7.10 21.59 1.67
C PRO A 187 -6.29 20.40 2.20
N LEU A 188 -4.96 20.52 2.21
CA LEU A 188 -4.05 19.45 2.67
C LEU A 188 -4.41 18.95 4.07
N ALA A 189 -4.74 19.84 5.00
CA ALA A 189 -5.16 19.48 6.35
C ALA A 189 -6.41 18.59 6.37
N THR A 190 -7.36 18.80 5.46
CA THR A 190 -8.56 17.96 5.33
C THR A 190 -8.19 16.57 4.82
N VAL A 191 -7.32 16.49 3.80
CA VAL A 191 -6.82 15.21 3.26
C VAL A 191 -6.05 14.43 4.34
N GLN A 192 -5.17 15.09 5.08
CA GLN A 192 -4.39 14.50 6.16
C GLN A 192 -5.29 13.98 7.28
N LYS A 193 -6.29 14.78 7.71
CA LYS A 193 -7.27 14.36 8.71
C LYS A 193 -8.04 13.12 8.25
N ALA A 194 -8.55 13.12 7.02
CA ALA A 194 -9.26 11.98 6.45
C ALA A 194 -8.35 10.74 6.33
N SER A 195 -7.08 10.91 5.91
CA SER A 195 -6.06 9.85 5.83
C SER A 195 -5.75 9.23 7.20
N MET A 196 -5.72 10.04 8.26
CA MET A 196 -5.55 9.54 9.63
C MET A 196 -6.76 8.73 10.10
N VAL A 197 -7.96 9.22 9.84
CA VAL A 197 -9.23 8.59 10.27
C VAL A 197 -9.51 7.30 9.51
N MET A 198 -9.30 7.29 8.19
CA MET A 198 -9.58 6.12 7.33
C MET A 198 -8.44 5.11 7.26
N GLY A 199 -7.23 5.50 7.69
CA GLY A 199 -6.06 4.63 7.68
C GLY A 199 -5.42 4.41 6.31
N ASP A 200 -5.99 4.96 5.21
CA ASP A 200 -5.45 4.82 3.86
C ASP A 200 -5.73 6.04 2.97
N ILE A 201 -4.68 6.55 2.30
CA ILE A 201 -4.76 7.72 1.42
C ILE A 201 -5.38 7.40 0.04
N GLY A 202 -5.33 6.15 -0.41
CA GLY A 202 -5.90 5.73 -1.69
C GLY A 202 -7.42 5.88 -1.70
N GLU A 203 -8.09 5.43 -0.62
CA GLU A 203 -9.54 5.63 -0.49
C GLU A 203 -9.92 7.09 -0.30
N VAL A 204 -9.17 7.83 0.52
CA VAL A 204 -9.40 9.27 0.71
C VAL A 204 -9.32 10.01 -0.62
N ALA A 205 -8.38 9.65 -1.49
CA ALA A 205 -8.27 10.21 -2.82
C ALA A 205 -9.44 9.82 -3.73
N ALA A 206 -9.93 8.58 -3.64
CA ALA A 206 -11.12 8.15 -4.40
C ALA A 206 -12.36 8.97 -3.99
N ILE A 207 -12.60 9.14 -2.68
CA ILE A 207 -13.68 9.98 -2.14
C ILE A 207 -13.47 11.45 -2.53
N ALA A 208 -12.24 11.96 -2.45
CA ALA A 208 -11.91 13.33 -2.86
C ALA A 208 -12.33 13.60 -4.32
N LYS A 209 -12.14 12.61 -5.20
CA LYS A 209 -12.48 12.72 -6.61
C LYS A 209 -13.99 12.67 -6.86
N THR A 210 -14.73 11.82 -6.16
CA THR A 210 -16.17 11.61 -6.39
C THR A 210 -17.06 12.59 -5.63
N GLU A 211 -16.68 12.94 -4.41
CA GLU A 211 -17.53 13.66 -3.44
C GLU A 211 -16.93 14.98 -2.96
N GLY A 212 -15.64 15.21 -3.22
CA GLY A 212 -14.97 16.47 -2.95
C GLY A 212 -14.80 16.80 -1.46
N LYS A 213 -14.45 18.06 -1.21
CA LYS A 213 -14.06 18.57 0.12
C LYS A 213 -15.15 18.42 1.19
N ALA A 214 -16.42 18.65 0.81
CA ALA A 214 -17.52 18.70 1.77
C ALA A 214 -17.70 17.36 2.48
N HIS A 215 -17.65 16.25 1.71
CA HIS A 215 -17.76 14.91 2.26
C HIS A 215 -16.52 14.51 3.07
N LEU A 216 -15.31 14.80 2.57
CA LEU A 216 -14.08 14.49 3.30
C LEU A 216 -14.02 15.10 4.70
N SER A 217 -14.63 16.26 4.89
CA SER A 217 -14.67 16.95 6.19
C SER A 217 -15.63 16.29 7.19
N GLN A 218 -16.55 15.45 6.71
CA GLN A 218 -17.54 14.72 7.51
C GLN A 218 -17.10 13.29 7.84
N ILE A 219 -15.97 12.83 7.29
CA ILE A 219 -15.45 11.50 7.58
C ILE A 219 -15.14 11.38 9.07
N GLY A 220 -15.86 10.46 9.72
CA GLY A 220 -15.64 10.04 11.10
C GLY A 220 -14.98 8.66 11.18
N PHE A 221 -14.69 8.23 12.40
CA PHE A 221 -14.16 6.90 12.65
C PHE A 221 -15.17 5.83 12.21
N GLN A 222 -14.64 4.74 11.67
CA GLN A 222 -15.42 3.56 11.30
C GLN A 222 -14.86 2.36 12.03
N VAL A 223 -15.71 1.63 12.76
CA VAL A 223 -15.27 0.42 13.45
C VAL A 223 -14.79 -0.61 12.44
N PHE A 224 -13.77 -1.37 12.85
CA PHE A 224 -12.96 -2.28 12.02
C PHE A 224 -12.16 -1.65 10.88
N ARG A 225 -12.10 -0.32 10.78
CA ARG A 225 -11.09 0.39 9.98
C ARG A 225 -10.03 1.00 10.90
N PRO A 226 -8.81 0.45 10.93
CA PRO A 226 -7.79 0.91 11.85
C PRO A 226 -7.37 2.36 11.55
N VAL A 227 -7.32 3.16 12.60
CA VAL A 227 -6.96 4.58 12.61
C VAL A 227 -5.44 4.71 12.77
N LYS A 228 -4.82 5.70 12.10
CA LYS A 228 -3.40 6.02 12.37
C LYS A 228 -3.23 6.41 13.84
N LEU A 229 -2.34 5.70 14.53
CA LEU A 229 -2.04 5.95 15.94
C LEU A 229 -1.40 7.32 16.15
N MET A 230 -1.84 8.03 17.19
CA MET A 230 -1.18 9.26 17.63
C MET A 230 0.21 8.92 18.18
N LEU A 231 1.23 9.64 17.72
CA LEU A 231 2.62 9.46 18.17
C LEU A 231 2.96 10.51 19.22
N ALA A 232 3.85 10.15 20.15
CA ALA A 232 4.39 11.07 21.16
C ALA A 232 5.76 11.61 20.71
N GLN A 233 6.06 12.83 21.13
CA GLN A 233 7.41 13.38 21.10
C GLN A 233 8.13 13.00 22.41
N VAL A 234 9.46 12.95 22.37
CA VAL A 234 10.28 12.70 23.56
C VAL A 234 10.55 14.03 24.23
N ALA A 235 10.19 14.16 25.50
CA ALA A 235 10.65 15.24 26.37
C ALA A 235 11.89 14.79 27.14
N SER A 236 12.78 15.72 27.45
CA SER A 236 14.02 15.49 28.18
C SER A 236 13.76 15.22 29.66
N ASP A 237 12.76 15.90 30.22
CA ASP A 237 12.32 15.76 31.60
C ASP A 237 10.83 16.13 31.78
N VAL A 238 10.36 16.01 33.02
CA VAL A 238 8.95 16.26 33.40
C VAL A 238 8.59 17.75 33.31
N ASP A 239 9.54 18.64 33.60
CA ASP A 239 9.29 20.09 33.61
C ASP A 239 9.10 20.60 32.18
N GLU A 240 9.87 20.10 31.22
CA GLU A 240 9.68 20.36 29.79
C GLU A 240 8.28 19.95 29.32
N ALA A 241 7.87 18.72 29.65
CA ALA A 241 6.54 18.23 29.27
C ALA A 241 5.41 19.06 29.88
N LEU A 242 5.54 19.48 31.15
CA LEU A 242 4.57 20.34 31.81
C LEU A 242 4.52 21.74 31.18
N ALA A 243 5.67 22.33 30.86
CA ALA A 243 5.75 23.64 30.21
C ALA A 243 5.06 23.63 28.84
N GLU A 244 5.33 22.62 28.01
CA GLU A 244 4.71 22.46 26.69
C GLU A 244 3.18 22.30 26.78
N HIS A 245 2.69 21.62 27.82
CA HIS A 245 1.27 21.42 28.06
C HIS A 245 0.59 22.57 28.82
N GLY A 246 1.28 23.69 29.06
CA GLY A 246 0.70 24.86 29.74
C GLY A 246 0.47 24.67 31.25
N GLY A 247 1.30 23.84 31.89
CA GLY A 247 1.33 23.62 33.34
C GLY A 247 0.35 22.57 33.86
N ARG A 248 -0.46 21.93 33.00
CA ARG A 248 -1.36 20.84 33.39
C ARG A 248 -1.31 19.71 32.37
N THR A 249 -0.96 18.51 32.83
CA THR A 249 -0.90 17.30 32.01
C THR A 249 -1.47 16.08 32.73
N ALA A 250 -1.83 15.05 31.98
CA ALA A 250 -2.05 13.70 32.50
C ALA A 250 -0.76 12.88 32.34
N PHE A 251 -0.47 12.03 33.31
CA PHE A 251 0.63 11.08 33.25
C PHE A 251 0.08 9.67 33.31
N GLU A 252 0.57 8.82 32.41
CA GLU A 252 0.30 7.39 32.38
C GLU A 252 1.64 6.64 32.40
N TYR A 253 1.63 5.40 32.90
CA TYR A 253 2.82 4.56 32.77
C TYR A 253 3.09 4.29 31.30
N LYS A 254 4.34 4.52 30.87
CA LYS A 254 4.79 4.05 29.57
C LYS A 254 5.13 2.57 29.69
N TYR A 255 4.18 1.72 29.29
CA TYR A 255 4.38 0.29 29.24
C TYR A 255 5.49 -0.09 28.24
N ASP A 256 6.10 -1.24 28.47
CA ASP A 256 7.07 -1.87 27.57
C ASP A 256 6.43 -3.11 26.97
N GLY A 257 5.63 -2.89 25.92
CA GLY A 257 4.82 -3.93 25.31
C GLY A 257 4.53 -3.65 23.84
N ALA A 258 3.40 -4.16 23.38
CA ALA A 258 2.96 -4.01 22.01
C ALA A 258 1.70 -3.17 21.98
N ARG A 259 1.81 -1.90 21.55
CA ARG A 259 0.64 -1.07 21.32
C ARG A 259 -0.32 -1.71 20.33
N VAL A 260 -1.57 -1.86 20.75
CA VAL A 260 -2.67 -2.40 19.98
C VAL A 260 -3.82 -1.40 19.92
N GLN A 261 -4.57 -1.46 18.82
CA GLN A 261 -5.84 -0.77 18.63
C GLN A 261 -6.93 -1.84 18.53
N ILE A 262 -7.95 -1.72 19.36
CA ILE A 262 -9.00 -2.71 19.54
C ILE A 262 -10.31 -2.08 19.09
N HIS A 263 -10.96 -2.74 18.14
CA HIS A 263 -12.27 -2.35 17.63
C HIS A 263 -13.28 -3.37 18.10
N LYS A 264 -14.42 -2.90 18.63
CA LYS A 264 -15.54 -3.74 19.05
C LYS A 264 -16.81 -3.24 18.37
N GLN A 265 -17.58 -4.16 17.80
CA GLN A 265 -18.97 -3.93 17.36
C GLN A 265 -19.83 -5.13 17.76
N GLY A 266 -20.71 -4.94 18.74
CA GLY A 266 -21.46 -6.01 19.37
C GLY A 266 -20.53 -7.10 19.92
N GLY A 267 -20.69 -8.34 19.44
CA GLY A 267 -19.85 -9.48 19.83
C GLY A 267 -18.55 -9.64 19.04
N GLU A 268 -18.35 -8.86 17.97
CA GLU A 268 -17.15 -8.93 17.15
C GLU A 268 -16.07 -7.99 17.70
N VAL A 269 -14.86 -8.54 17.90
CA VAL A 269 -13.69 -7.78 18.31
C VAL A 269 -12.57 -8.04 17.32
N ARG A 270 -11.91 -6.95 16.89
CA ARG A 270 -10.68 -7.02 16.09
C ARG A 270 -9.57 -6.25 16.76
N VAL A 271 -8.39 -6.86 16.81
CA VAL A 271 -7.18 -6.27 17.37
C VAL A 271 -6.21 -5.98 16.24
N PHE A 272 -5.71 -4.75 16.17
CA PHE A 272 -4.76 -4.27 15.20
C PHE A 272 -3.46 -3.87 15.89
N SER A 273 -2.32 -4.28 15.34
CA SER A 273 -1.00 -3.90 15.86
C SER A 273 -0.66 -2.43 15.58
N ARG A 274 0.47 -1.95 16.10
CA ARG A 274 1.06 -0.64 15.72
C ARG A 274 1.19 -0.40 14.22
N ARG A 275 1.33 -1.47 13.42
CA ARG A 275 1.41 -1.40 11.95
C ARG A 275 0.05 -1.48 11.25
N LEU A 276 -1.04 -1.46 12.03
CA LEU A 276 -2.43 -1.60 11.58
C LEU A 276 -2.77 -2.96 10.97
N THR A 277 -1.93 -3.97 11.19
CA THR A 277 -2.16 -5.36 10.80
C THR A 277 -3.11 -6.02 11.80
N ASN A 278 -4.10 -6.76 11.32
CA ASN A 278 -5.01 -7.52 12.17
C ASN A 278 -4.26 -8.69 12.82
N VAL A 279 -4.19 -8.67 14.14
CA VAL A 279 -3.54 -9.67 15.00
C VAL A 279 -4.55 -10.36 15.93
N THR A 280 -5.84 -10.26 15.62
CA THR A 280 -6.95 -10.78 16.45
C THR A 280 -6.77 -12.26 16.79
N GLN A 281 -6.38 -13.08 15.82
CA GLN A 281 -6.17 -14.52 16.04
C GLN A 281 -4.96 -14.83 16.92
N SER A 282 -4.00 -13.90 17.00
CA SER A 282 -2.78 -14.05 17.79
C SER A 282 -2.99 -13.65 19.25
N LEU A 283 -4.08 -12.94 19.58
CA LEU A 283 -4.38 -12.40 20.91
C LEU A 283 -5.81 -12.76 21.38
N PRO A 284 -6.16 -14.07 21.44
CA PRO A 284 -7.51 -14.49 21.84
C PRO A 284 -7.88 -14.05 23.26
N GLU A 285 -6.92 -13.97 24.18
CA GLU A 285 -7.12 -13.51 25.54
C GLU A 285 -7.52 -12.03 25.61
N VAL A 286 -6.94 -11.17 24.76
CA VAL A 286 -7.33 -9.76 24.65
C VAL A 286 -8.75 -9.64 24.12
N VAL A 287 -9.09 -10.46 23.11
CA VAL A 287 -10.45 -10.50 22.53
C VAL A 287 -11.50 -10.83 23.59
N GLU A 288 -11.27 -11.87 24.39
CA GLU A 288 -12.22 -12.26 25.44
C GLU A 288 -12.28 -11.25 26.59
N ALA A 289 -11.14 -10.66 26.97
CA ALA A 289 -11.11 -9.59 27.97
C ALA A 289 -11.93 -8.37 27.52
N VAL A 290 -11.84 -7.98 26.24
CA VAL A 290 -12.59 -6.85 25.69
C VAL A 290 -14.08 -7.16 25.63
N LYS A 291 -14.47 -8.35 25.17
CA LYS A 291 -15.88 -8.77 25.14
C LYS A 291 -16.52 -8.75 26.53
N THR A 292 -15.76 -9.14 27.55
CA THR A 292 -16.25 -9.25 28.92
C THR A 292 -16.30 -7.90 29.65
N ASN A 293 -15.27 -7.06 29.48
CA ASN A 293 -15.06 -5.89 30.33
C ASN A 293 -15.38 -4.55 29.65
N VAL A 294 -15.52 -4.49 28.33
CA VAL A 294 -15.86 -3.26 27.63
C VAL A 294 -17.36 -3.23 27.37
N GLU A 295 -18.07 -2.37 28.11
CA GLU A 295 -19.54 -2.27 28.05
C GLU A 295 -20.05 -1.68 26.73
N ALA A 296 -19.30 -0.76 26.11
CA ALA A 296 -19.71 -0.09 24.88
C ALA A 296 -19.93 -1.09 23.73
N ASP A 297 -21.10 -1.05 23.09
CA ASP A 297 -21.42 -1.93 21.95
C ASP A 297 -20.57 -1.62 20.72
N GLU A 298 -20.29 -0.34 20.47
CA GLU A 298 -19.44 0.12 19.37
C GLU A 298 -18.33 1.00 19.92
N THR A 299 -17.07 0.58 19.77
CA THR A 299 -15.93 1.37 20.25
C THR A 299 -14.62 1.06 19.54
N ILE A 300 -13.72 2.04 19.58
CA ILE A 300 -12.32 1.93 19.20
C ILE A 300 -11.51 2.39 20.41
N VAL A 301 -10.72 1.49 20.96
CA VAL A 301 -9.81 1.77 22.08
C VAL A 301 -8.39 1.41 21.70
N GLU A 302 -7.42 1.94 22.42
CA GLU A 302 -6.02 1.54 22.27
C GLU A 302 -5.39 1.28 23.64
N GLY A 303 -4.34 0.47 23.64
CA GLY A 303 -3.63 0.09 24.85
C GLY A 303 -2.34 -0.63 24.51
N GLU A 304 -1.63 -1.08 25.55
CA GLU A 304 -0.36 -1.80 25.47
C GLU A 304 -0.38 -3.06 26.33
#